data_AF-A0A0Q6VHM1-F1
#
_entry.id   AF-A0A0Q6VHM1-F1
#
_cell.length_a   1.000
_cell.length_b   1.000
_cell.length_c   1.000
_cell.angle_alpha   90.00
_cell.angle_beta   90.00
_cell.angle_gamma   90.00
#
_symmetry.space_group_name_H-M   'P 1'
#
loop_
_entity.id
_entity.type
_entity.pdbx_description
1 polymer ?
#
loop_
_entity_poly.entity_id
_entity_poly.type
_entity_poly.pdbx_seq_one_letter_code
_entity_poly.pdbx_strand_id
1 'polypeptide(L)'
;MNLNFFTGLDLTDDQVDAATSAVRAWCEARQVDPSSAIARSAAGLAIDLVATWGEITSAELFEILLARVPANAPNGTFSGK
;
A
#
# COMPACT_ATOMS: atom_id res chain seq x y z
N MET A 1 -1.90 -7.60 -23.61
CA MET A 1 -1.49 -6.21 -23.30
C MET A 1 -0.72 -6.28 -22.00
N ASN A 2 0.61 -6.20 -22.06
CA ASN A 2 1.48 -6.40 -20.90
C ASN A 2 1.54 -5.06 -20.14
N LEU A 3 0.79 -4.96 -19.05
CA LEU A 3 0.81 -3.79 -18.15
C LEU A 3 2.11 -3.83 -17.34
N ASN A 4 3.21 -3.47 -18.00
CA ASN A 4 4.43 -3.13 -17.32
C ASN A 4 4.26 -1.75 -16.67
N PHE A 5 3.57 -1.71 -15.53
CA PHE A 5 3.37 -0.48 -14.74
C PHE A 5 4.68 -0.04 -14.04
N PHE A 6 5.66 -0.94 -13.96
CA PHE A 6 6.92 -0.77 -13.22
C PHE A 6 8.15 -0.46 -14.10
N THR A 7 8.01 -0.26 -15.41
CA THR A 7 9.16 -0.14 -16.33
C THR A 7 9.93 1.18 -16.29
N GLY A 8 9.82 1.98 -15.21
CA GLY A 8 10.55 3.25 -15.11
C GLY A 8 10.66 3.84 -13.71
N LEU A 9 10.43 3.05 -12.66
CA LEU A 9 10.62 3.52 -11.29
C LEU A 9 12.06 3.21 -10.87
N ASP A 10 12.93 4.22 -10.97
CA ASP A 10 14.27 4.21 -10.36
C ASP A 10 14.10 4.45 -8.86
N LEU A 11 13.63 3.41 -8.15
CA LEU A 11 13.51 3.46 -6.70
C LEU A 11 14.82 3.02 -6.08
N THR A 12 15.27 3.77 -5.08
CA THR A 12 16.41 3.36 -4.27
C THR A 12 16.01 2.20 -3.35
N ASP A 13 17.00 1.41 -2.91
CA ASP A 13 16.76 0.36 -1.91
C ASP A 13 16.07 0.91 -0.64
N ASP A 14 16.43 2.14 -0.21
CA ASP A 14 15.80 2.81 0.92
C ASP A 14 14.30 3.09 0.69
N GLN A 15 13.92 3.49 -0.53
CA GLN A 15 12.52 3.75 -0.89
C GLN A 15 11.71 2.45 -0.93
N VAL A 16 12.30 1.37 -1.44
CA VAL A 16 11.67 0.04 -1.45
C VAL A 16 11.49 -0.47 -0.02
N ASP A 17 12.49 -0.31 0.85
CA ASP A 17 12.40 -0.69 2.26
C ASP A 17 11.33 0.13 2.99
N ALA A 18 11.31 1.44 2.77
CA ALA A 18 10.31 2.33 3.38
C ALA A 18 8.88 1.95 2.98
N ALA A 19 8.63 1.71 1.69
CA ALA A 19 7.33 1.26 1.20
C ALA A 19 6.94 -0.10 1.76
N THR A 20 7.86 -1.07 1.76
CA THR A 20 7.61 -2.42 2.27
C THR A 20 7.31 -2.41 3.76
N SER A 21 8.10 -1.68 4.54
CA SER A 21 7.92 -1.52 5.99
C SER A 21 6.59 -0.84 6.32
N ALA A 22 6.23 0.22 5.60
CA ALA A 22 4.96 0.93 5.82
C ALA A 22 3.74 0.06 5.49
N VAL A 23 3.77 -0.67 4.37
CA VAL A 23 2.68 -1.56 3.95
C VAL A 23 2.52 -2.72 4.93
N ARG A 24 3.62 -3.30 5.40
CA ARG A 24 3.58 -4.37 6.40
C ARG A 24 3.00 -3.87 7.73
N ALA A 25 3.46 -2.73 8.23
CA ALA A 25 2.91 -2.10 9.42
C ALA A 25 1.40 -1.80 9.27
N TRP A 26 0.99 -1.32 8.09
CA TRP A 26 -0.43 -1.09 7.77
C TRP A 26 -1.24 -2.39 7.79
N CYS A 27 -0.72 -3.47 7.21
CA CYS A 27 -1.38 -4.78 7.22
C CYS A 27 -1.54 -5.31 8.66
N GLU A 28 -0.48 -5.21 9.47
CA GLU A 28 -0.50 -5.61 10.88
C GLU A 28 -1.51 -4.76 11.69
N ALA A 29 -1.48 -3.43 11.52
CA ALA A 29 -2.38 -2.50 12.22
C ALA A 29 -3.85 -2.68 11.87
N ARG A 30 -4.15 -3.05 10.62
CA ARG A 30 -5.51 -3.27 10.12
C ARG A 30 -5.95 -4.74 10.18
N GLN A 31 -5.08 -5.65 10.63
CA GLN A 31 -5.27 -7.11 10.56
C GLN A 31 -5.68 -7.60 9.17
N VAL A 32 -5.08 -7.01 8.13
CA VAL A 32 -5.33 -7.35 6.73
C VAL A 32 -4.31 -8.39 6.27
N ASP A 33 -4.76 -9.40 5.55
CA ASP A 33 -3.87 -10.36 4.92
C ASP A 33 -2.97 -9.66 3.88
N PRO A 34 -1.63 -9.81 3.96
CA PRO A 34 -0.70 -9.11 3.07
C PRO A 34 -0.80 -9.58 1.61
N SER A 35 -1.42 -10.73 1.33
CA SER A 35 -1.70 -11.21 -0.03
C SER A 35 -3.06 -10.75 -0.56
N SER A 36 -3.86 -10.06 0.25
CA SER A 36 -5.17 -9.56 -0.13
C SER A 36 -5.10 -8.48 -1.22
N ALA A 37 -6.21 -8.31 -1.95
CA ALA A 37 -6.32 -7.24 -2.94
C ALA A 37 -6.16 -5.84 -2.31
N ILE A 38 -6.59 -5.65 -1.07
CA ILE A 38 -6.47 -4.37 -0.36
C ILE A 38 -5.01 -4.08 -0.01
N ALA A 39 -4.26 -5.10 0.45
CA ALA A 39 -2.82 -4.96 0.71
C ALA A 39 -2.03 -4.65 -0.57
N ARG A 40 -2.42 -5.24 -1.72
CA ARG A 40 -1.84 -4.89 -3.02
C ARG A 40 -2.13 -3.45 -3.43
N SER A 41 -3.35 -2.96 -3.18
CA SER A 41 -3.69 -1.55 -3.41
C SER A 41 -2.89 -0.61 -2.49
N ALA A 42 -2.69 -0.99 -1.23
CA ALA A 42 -1.84 -0.26 -0.30
C ALA A 42 -0.38 -0.22 -0.79
N ALA A 43 0.15 -1.34 -1.27
CA ALA A 43 1.48 -1.41 -1.85
C ALA A 43 1.64 -0.52 -3.09
N GLY A 44 0.67 -0.55 -4.00
CA GLY A 44 0.67 0.32 -5.18
C GLY A 44 0.71 1.80 -4.80
N LEU A 45 -0.13 2.21 -3.84
CA LEU A 45 -0.13 3.59 -3.34
C LEU A 45 1.20 3.96 -2.67
N ALA A 46 1.77 3.07 -1.85
CA ALA A 46 3.05 3.31 -1.20
C ALA A 46 4.16 3.52 -2.23
N ILE A 47 4.19 2.70 -3.29
CA ILE A 47 5.14 2.82 -4.40
C ILE A 47 4.97 4.12 -5.16
N ASP A 48 3.72 4.50 -5.51
CA ASP A 48 3.44 5.78 -6.16
C ASP A 48 3.90 6.97 -5.30
N LEU A 49 3.73 6.88 -3.98
CA LEU A 49 4.13 7.93 -3.04
C LEU A 49 5.65 8.05 -2.93
N VAL A 50 6.41 6.95 -2.80
CA VAL A 50 7.89 7.04 -2.76
C VAL A 50 8.48 7.50 -4.09
N ALA A 51 7.86 7.13 -5.21
CA ALA A 51 8.26 7.59 -6.53
C ALA A 51 8.00 9.09 -6.72
N THR A 52 6.91 9.61 -6.15
CA THR A 52 6.55 11.03 -6.25
C THR A 52 7.30 11.89 -5.23
N TRP A 53 7.43 11.39 -4.00
CA TRP A 53 8.02 12.07 -2.86
C TRP A 53 9.28 11.31 -2.45
N GLY A 54 10.40 11.62 -3.10
CA GLY A 54 11.65 10.87 -2.94
C GLY A 54 12.22 10.82 -1.52
N GLU A 55 11.77 11.69 -0.62
CA GLU A 55 12.23 11.79 0.78
C GLU A 55 11.17 11.33 1.81
N ILE A 56 10.07 10.71 1.39
CA ILE A 56 9.02 10.27 2.33
C ILE A 56 9.51 9.11 3.22
N THR A 57 9.26 9.24 4.52
CA THR A 57 9.63 8.19 5.49
C THR A 57 8.58 7.08 5.56
N SER A 58 8.98 5.89 6.06
CA SER A 58 8.06 4.78 6.30
C SER A 58 6.93 5.12 7.27
N ALA A 59 7.17 5.99 8.25
CA ALA A 59 6.16 6.46 9.19
C ALA A 59 5.12 7.37 8.51
N GLU A 60 5.55 8.30 7.65
CA GLU A 60 4.65 9.15 6.89
C GLU A 60 3.83 8.34 5.88
N LEU A 61 4.47 7.39 5.19
CA LEU A 61 3.77 6.45 4.31
C LEU A 61 2.70 5.68 5.07
N PHE A 62 3.01 5.16 6.26
CA PHE A 62 2.07 4.43 7.10
C PHE A 62 0.84 5.28 7.47
N GLU A 63 1.04 6.52 7.92
CA GLU A 63 -0.05 7.44 8.25
C GLU A 63 -0.92 7.75 7.02
N ILE A 64 -0.30 7.95 5.85
CA ILE A 64 -1.03 8.17 4.59
C ILE A 64 -1.82 6.92 4.20
N LEU A 65 -1.25 5.73 4.34
CA LEU A 65 -1.94 4.47 4.07
C LEU A 65 -3.12 4.27 5.02
N LEU A 66 -2.97 4.62 6.31
CA LEU A 66 -4.08 4.59 7.26
C LEU A 66 -5.21 5.54 6.89
N ALA A 67 -4.88 6.73 6.39
CA ALA A 67 -5.85 7.74 5.99
C ALA A 67 -6.52 7.44 4.64
N ARG A 68 -5.80 6.89 3.68
CA ARG A 68 -6.25 6.72 2.29
C ARG A 68 -6.73 5.32 1.94
N VAL A 69 -6.23 4.28 2.61
CA VAL A 69 -6.61 2.89 2.34
C VAL A 69 -7.57 2.42 3.43
N PRO A 70 -8.88 2.34 3.14
CA PRO A 70 -9.81 1.76 4.08
C PRO A 70 -9.51 0.27 4.23
N ALA A 71 -9.35 -0.19 5.48
CA ALA A 71 -9.18 -1.62 5.78
C ALA A 71 -10.43 -2.46 5.47
N ASN A 72 -11.58 -1.80 5.31
CA ASN A 72 -12.77 -2.43 4.79
C ASN A 72 -12.74 -2.32 3.26
N ALA A 73 -12.58 -3.45 2.57
CA ALA A 73 -13.35 -3.60 1.33
C ALA A 73 -14.82 -3.39 1.72
N PRO A 74 -15.63 -2.68 0.92
CA PRO A 74 -17.07 -2.81 1.04
C PRO A 74 -17.37 -4.29 0.78
N ASN A 75 -17.50 -5.08 1.84
CA ASN A 75 -18.17 -6.35 1.76
C ASN A 75 -19.53 -6.03 1.14
N GLY A 76 -19.71 -6.46 -0.11
CA GLY A 76 -21.04 -6.59 -0.66
C GLY A 76 -21.89 -7.33 0.36
N THR A 77 -22.89 -6.62 0.87
CA THR A 77 -24.09 -7.12 1.55
C THR A 77 -24.35 -8.61 1.37
N PHE A 78 -24.48 -9.36 2.46
CA PHE A 78 -25.49 -10.41 2.60
C PHE A 78 -25.73 -10.71 4.09
N SER A 79 -26.50 -9.85 4.78
CA SER A 79 -27.34 -10.34 5.88
C SER A 79 -28.69 -10.67 5.26
N GLY A 80 -28.77 -11.88 4.71
CA GLY A 80 -30.05 -12.53 4.51
C GLY A 80 -30.58 -12.98 5.87
N LYS A 81 -31.64 -12.33 6.33
CA LYS A 81 -32.83 -12.94 6.93
C LYS A 81 -33.85 -11.86 7.28
#